data_AF-F9PT45-F1
#
_entry.id   AF-F9PT45-F1
#
_cell.length_a   1.000
_cell.length_b   1.000
_cell.length_c   1.000
_cell.angle_alpha   90.00
_cell.angle_beta   90.00
_cell.angle_gamma   90.00
#
_symmetry.space_group_name_H-M   'P 1'
#
loop_
_entity.id
_entity.type
_entity.pdbx_description
1 polymer ?
#
loop_
_entity_poly.entity_id
_entity_poly.type
_entity_poly.pdbx_seq_one_letter_code
_entity_poly.pdbx_strand_id
1 'polypeptide(L)'
;MSAIFSKNENNDVFLFDGNEKIGKKIYISGKGRCNITNSKEIYEFFDEINRNKNFLYSSLYSYTNEDILKFFDEYGLKTKVERGGRVFPLSDKSSDVIKALEKALNVKGVKIILNTEIEDVKLIGDKFQLVCNKDYGLFDKVVFATGGKSYPFTGSRGKGHEILKN
;
A
#
# COMPACT_ATOMS: atom_id res chain seq x y z
N MET A 1 -3.93 -1.29 -1.16
CA MET A 1 -4.96 -0.35 -1.64
C MET A 1 -4.99 -0.25 -3.17
N SER A 2 -3.94 0.23 -3.85
CA SER A 2 -3.98 0.40 -5.32
C SER A 2 -4.40 -0.86 -6.08
N ALA A 3 -3.83 -2.02 -5.75
CA ALA A 3 -4.24 -3.29 -6.39
C ALA A 3 -5.73 -3.65 -6.14
N ILE A 4 -6.25 -3.35 -4.94
CA ILE A 4 -7.65 -3.61 -4.56
C ILE A 4 -8.59 -2.71 -5.37
N PHE A 5 -8.27 -1.42 -5.51
CA PHE A 5 -9.08 -0.47 -6.26
C PHE A 5 -8.95 -0.59 -7.77
N SER A 6 -7.78 -1.01 -8.27
CA SER A 6 -7.60 -1.24 -9.70
C SER A 6 -8.35 -2.46 -10.19
N LYS A 7 -8.55 -3.49 -9.36
CA LYS A 7 -9.14 -4.77 -9.78
C LYS A 7 -10.65 -4.66 -9.99
N ASN A 8 -11.08 -4.99 -11.20
CA ASN A 8 -12.48 -5.17 -11.61
C ASN A 8 -12.61 -6.39 -12.55
N GLU A 9 -13.80 -6.60 -13.11
CA GLU A 9 -14.11 -7.75 -13.98
C GLU A 9 -13.36 -7.72 -15.32
N ASN A 10 -12.96 -6.53 -15.78
CA ASN A 10 -12.36 -6.32 -17.10
C ASN A 10 -10.83 -6.27 -17.07
N ASN A 11 -10.19 -6.52 -15.92
CA ASN A 11 -8.74 -6.52 -15.85
C ASN A 11 -8.17 -7.57 -14.91
N ASP A 12 -6.93 -7.95 -15.17
CA ASP A 12 -6.11 -8.71 -14.24
C ASP A 12 -5.15 -7.78 -13.50
N VAL A 13 -5.00 -8.02 -12.19
CA VAL A 13 -4.12 -7.22 -11.34
C VAL A 13 -3.17 -8.16 -10.62
N PHE A 14 -1.88 -7.87 -10.78
CA PHE A 14 -0.79 -8.56 -10.10
C PHE A 14 -0.16 -7.60 -9.08
N LEU A 15 0.09 -8.11 -7.87
CA LEU A 15 0.80 -7.39 -6.81
C LEU A 15 2.12 -8.10 -6.56
N PHE A 16 3.23 -7.44 -6.90
CA PHE A 16 4.57 -7.96 -6.66
C PHE A 16 5.16 -7.39 -5.36
N ASP A 17 5.78 -8.25 -4.55
CA ASP A 17 6.58 -7.86 -3.39
C ASP A 17 7.87 -8.70 -3.35
N GLY A 18 9.00 -8.05 -3.05
CA GLY A 18 10.30 -8.71 -2.93
C GLY A 18 10.43 -9.57 -1.67
N ASN A 19 9.52 -9.42 -0.70
CA ASN A 19 9.50 -10.21 0.53
C ASN A 19 8.66 -11.48 0.39
N GLU A 20 8.82 -12.39 1.35
CA GLU A 20 8.04 -13.62 1.51
C GLU A 20 6.60 -13.38 2.00
N LYS A 21 6.29 -12.15 2.44
CA LYS A 21 4.98 -11.70 2.93
C LYS A 21 4.80 -10.21 2.63
N ILE A 22 3.57 -9.79 2.35
CA ILE A 22 3.25 -8.37 2.19
C ILE A 22 3.29 -7.64 3.55
N GLY A 23 3.47 -6.33 3.50
CA GLY A 23 3.19 -5.46 4.65
C GLY A 23 4.21 -5.55 5.80
N LYS A 24 5.43 -6.06 5.58
CA LYS A 24 6.48 -6.10 6.64
C LYS A 24 6.70 -4.78 7.37
N LYS A 25 6.62 -3.65 6.66
CA LYS A 25 6.76 -2.32 7.28
C LYS A 25 5.54 -1.94 8.12
N ILE A 26 4.35 -2.31 7.66
CA ILE A 26 3.10 -2.17 8.41
C ILE A 26 3.20 -3.00 9.70
N TYR A 27 3.75 -4.21 9.61
CA TYR A 27 3.89 -5.13 10.74
C TYR A 27 4.65 -4.50 11.91
N ILE A 28 5.75 -3.77 11.65
CA ILE A 28 6.55 -3.13 12.70
C ILE A 28 6.06 -1.73 13.09
N SER A 29 5.14 -1.13 12.32
CA SER A 29 4.66 0.23 12.55
C SER A 29 3.88 0.36 13.86
N GLY A 30 3.94 1.53 14.50
CA GLY A 30 3.28 1.76 15.79
C GLY A 30 3.71 0.77 16.89
N LYS A 31 4.97 0.32 16.87
CA LYS A 31 5.50 -0.72 17.77
C LYS A 31 4.74 -2.05 17.69
N GLY A 32 4.41 -2.49 16.48
CA GLY A 32 3.65 -3.74 16.27
C GLY A 32 2.14 -3.57 16.32
N ARG A 33 1.64 -2.36 16.58
CA ARG A 33 0.20 -2.09 16.71
C ARG A 33 -0.43 -1.55 15.44
N CYS A 34 0.37 -0.93 14.56
CA CYS A 34 -0.08 -0.19 13.39
C CYS A 34 -0.99 1.01 13.72
N ASN A 35 -0.41 2.21 13.72
CA ASN A 35 -1.19 3.45 13.70
C ASN A 35 -1.74 3.63 12.27
N ILE A 36 -3.00 3.27 12.05
CA ILE A 36 -3.64 3.15 10.74
C ILE A 36 -3.84 4.53 10.09
N THR A 37 -4.40 5.47 10.85
CA THR A 37 -4.74 6.83 10.40
C THR A 37 -4.90 7.75 11.62
N ASN A 38 -5.40 8.97 11.41
CA ASN A 38 -5.79 9.91 12.46
C ASN A 38 -7.29 10.26 12.36
N SER A 39 -7.93 10.54 13.50
CA SER A 39 -9.35 10.92 13.62
C SER A 39 -9.62 12.42 13.51
N LYS A 40 -8.59 13.23 13.22
CA LYS A 40 -8.73 14.64 12.90
C LYS A 40 -9.58 14.85 11.64
N GLU A 41 -10.09 16.06 11.49
CA GLU A 41 -10.73 16.49 10.25
C GLU A 41 -9.69 16.59 9.12
N ILE A 42 -10.09 16.32 7.88
CA ILE A 42 -9.15 16.29 6.74
C ILE A 42 -8.40 17.61 6.57
N TYR A 43 -9.02 18.76 6.84
CA TYR A 43 -8.33 20.05 6.72
C TYR A 43 -7.16 20.18 7.72
N GLU A 44 -7.21 19.51 8.87
CA GLU A 44 -6.13 19.50 9.86
C GLU A 44 -4.94 18.60 9.44
N PHE A 45 -5.14 17.66 8.52
CA PHE A 45 -4.05 16.79 8.03
C PHE A 45 -2.97 17.61 7.33
N PHE A 46 -3.36 18.67 6.63
CA PHE A 46 -2.43 19.50 5.87
C PHE A 46 -1.39 20.18 6.77
N ASP A 47 -1.72 20.47 8.02
CA ASP A 47 -0.78 21.08 8.96
C ASP A 47 0.23 20.07 9.53
N GLU A 48 -0.06 18.77 9.43
CA GLU A 48 0.83 17.68 9.86
C GLU A 48 1.72 17.16 8.73
N ILE A 49 1.50 17.59 7.49
CA ILE A 49 2.24 17.17 6.31
C ILE A 49 3.34 18.19 5.98
N ASN A 50 4.55 17.87 6.40
CA ASN A 50 5.70 18.79 6.32
C ASN A 50 6.21 19.09 4.89
N ARG A 51 5.81 18.31 3.88
CA ARG A 51 6.30 18.46 2.50
C ARG A 51 5.19 18.24 1.50
N ASN A 52 5.08 19.16 0.53
CA ASN A 52 4.12 19.07 -0.59
C ASN A 52 2.67 18.84 -0.15
N LYS A 53 2.22 19.43 0.96
CA LYS A 53 0.85 19.22 1.47
C LYS A 53 -0.25 19.47 0.44
N ASN A 54 -0.11 20.50 -0.40
CA ASN A 54 -1.07 20.83 -1.45
C ASN A 54 -1.16 19.76 -2.56
N PHE A 55 -0.10 18.97 -2.78
CA PHE A 55 -0.13 17.86 -3.74
C PHE A 55 -1.17 16.79 -3.32
N LEU A 56 -1.38 16.62 -2.01
CA LEU A 56 -2.29 15.61 -1.47
C LEU A 56 -3.73 16.09 -1.36
N TYR A 57 -4.04 17.33 -1.76
CA TYR A 57 -5.37 17.92 -1.60
C TYR A 57 -6.45 17.05 -2.25
N SER A 58 -6.32 16.77 -3.55
CA SER A 58 -7.30 15.91 -4.25
C SER A 58 -7.38 14.52 -3.63
N SER A 59 -6.25 13.90 -3.28
CA SER A 59 -6.26 12.54 -2.72
C SER A 59 -6.94 12.46 -1.35
N LEU A 60 -6.67 13.40 -0.45
CA LEU A 60 -7.21 13.37 0.92
C LEU A 60 -8.71 13.69 0.95
N TYR A 61 -9.22 14.44 -0.02
CA TYR A 61 -10.65 14.71 -0.17
C TYR A 61 -11.39 13.67 -1.04
N SER A 62 -10.70 12.92 -1.91
CA SER A 62 -11.32 11.83 -2.68
C SER A 62 -11.35 10.50 -1.94
N TYR A 63 -10.47 10.28 -0.97
CA TYR A 63 -10.46 9.09 -0.11
C TYR A 63 -9.94 9.46 1.27
N THR A 64 -10.86 9.65 2.20
CA THR A 64 -10.62 10.26 3.50
C THR A 64 -10.13 9.25 4.55
N ASN A 65 -9.76 9.77 5.73
CA ASN A 65 -9.51 8.98 6.92
C ASN A 65 -10.75 8.20 7.38
N GLU A 66 -11.97 8.69 7.13
CA GLU A 66 -13.18 7.92 7.41
C GLU A 66 -13.37 6.77 6.43
N ASP A 67 -13.08 6.98 5.14
CA ASP A 67 -13.23 5.96 4.11
C ASP A 67 -12.30 4.78 4.34
N ILE A 68 -11.05 5.04 4.77
CA ILE A 68 -10.15 3.95 5.15
C ILE A 68 -10.64 3.18 6.39
N LEU A 69 -11.30 3.84 7.35
CA LEU A 69 -11.87 3.16 8.52
C LEU A 69 -13.08 2.31 8.15
N LYS A 70 -13.96 2.82 7.28
CA LYS A 70 -15.10 2.05 6.72
C LYS A 70 -14.60 0.83 5.96
N PHE A 71 -13.59 1.00 5.09
CA PHE A 71 -12.95 -0.11 4.38
C PHE A 71 -12.43 -1.18 5.36
N PHE A 72 -11.73 -0.79 6.42
CA PHE A 72 -11.25 -1.78 7.40
C PHE A 72 -12.40 -2.47 8.14
N ASP A 73 -13.46 -1.75 8.47
CA ASP A 73 -14.66 -2.30 9.11
C ASP A 73 -15.33 -3.36 8.23
N GLU A 74 -15.49 -3.10 6.93
CA GLU A 74 -16.05 -4.03 5.93
C GLU A 74 -15.27 -5.35 5.86
N TYR A 75 -13.95 -5.28 6.04
CA TYR A 75 -13.09 -6.47 6.07
C TYR A 75 -12.93 -7.09 7.46
N GLY A 76 -13.68 -6.61 8.45
CA GLY A 76 -13.79 -7.18 9.80
C GLY A 76 -12.76 -6.65 10.81
N LEU A 77 -12.09 -5.54 10.51
CA LEU A 77 -11.13 -4.92 11.41
C LEU A 77 -11.76 -3.74 12.16
N LYS A 78 -12.17 -3.99 13.41
CA LYS A 78 -12.59 -2.92 14.32
C LYS A 78 -11.39 -2.09 14.77
N THR A 79 -11.61 -0.78 14.92
CA THR A 79 -10.57 0.18 15.31
C THR A 79 -10.96 0.94 16.58
N LYS A 80 -9.97 1.57 17.21
CA LYS A 80 -10.13 2.44 18.38
C LYS A 80 -9.30 3.71 18.21
N VAL A 81 -9.83 4.81 18.73
CA VAL A 81 -9.12 6.10 18.79
C VAL A 81 -8.41 6.20 20.13
N GLU A 82 -7.15 6.62 20.10
CA GLU A 82 -6.33 6.89 21.28
C GLU A 82 -5.91 8.36 21.34
N ARG A 83 -5.17 8.71 22.39
CA ARG A 83 -4.60 10.05 22.60
C ARG A 83 -3.98 10.61 21.31
N GLY A 84 -4.35 11.87 21.00
CA GLY A 84 -3.88 12.60 19.82
C GLY A 84 -4.58 12.21 18.52
N GLY A 85 -5.77 11.60 18.61
CA GLY A 85 -6.55 11.17 17.46
C GLY A 85 -5.96 9.96 16.72
N ARG A 86 -4.97 9.28 17.29
CA ARG A 86 -4.31 8.15 16.63
C ARG A 86 -5.24 6.96 16.58
N VAL A 87 -5.36 6.30 15.43
CA VAL A 87 -6.29 5.19 15.24
C VAL A 87 -5.54 3.88 15.11
N PHE A 88 -5.90 2.91 15.96
CA PHE A 88 -5.28 1.59 16.03
C PHE A 88 -6.32 0.49 15.82
N PRO A 89 -5.94 -0.73 15.41
CA PRO A 89 -6.82 -1.88 15.49
C PRO A 89 -7.21 -2.12 16.96
N LEU A 90 -8.46 -2.54 17.19
CA LEU A 90 -8.97 -2.81 18.55
C LEU A 90 -8.10 -3.85 19.28
N SER A 91 -7.56 -4.82 18.54
CA SER A 91 -6.67 -5.89 19.01
C SER A 91 -5.24 -5.46 19.34
N ASP A 92 -4.83 -4.23 18.99
CA ASP A 92 -3.45 -3.73 19.07
C ASP A 92 -2.44 -4.55 18.24
N LYS A 93 -2.88 -5.30 17.23
CA LYS A 93 -1.99 -6.11 16.39
C LYS A 93 -1.99 -5.62 14.94
N SER A 94 -0.82 -5.18 14.47
CA SER A 94 -0.58 -4.85 13.05
C SER A 94 -0.86 -6.03 12.12
N SER A 95 -0.69 -7.26 12.60
CA SER A 95 -1.02 -8.47 11.85
C SER A 95 -2.49 -8.52 11.44
N ASP A 96 -3.40 -7.96 12.24
CA ASP A 96 -4.82 -7.96 11.89
C ASP A 96 -5.15 -6.92 10.82
N VAL A 97 -4.40 -5.81 10.78
CA VAL A 97 -4.42 -4.86 9.66
C VAL A 97 -3.99 -5.54 8.36
N ILE A 98 -2.88 -6.29 8.41
CA ILE A 98 -2.36 -7.00 7.24
C ILE A 98 -3.35 -8.07 6.78
N LYS A 99 -3.92 -8.86 7.71
CA LYS A 99 -4.95 -9.86 7.37
C LYS A 99 -6.18 -9.23 6.70
N ALA A 100 -6.63 -8.06 7.15
CA ALA A 100 -7.75 -7.36 6.52
C ALA A 100 -7.41 -6.96 5.07
N LEU A 101 -6.19 -6.48 4.82
CA LEU A 101 -5.70 -6.17 3.47
C LEU A 101 -5.55 -7.42 2.59
N GLU A 102 -4.98 -8.51 3.13
CA GLU A 102 -4.86 -9.80 2.44
C GLU A 102 -6.24 -10.35 2.08
N LYS A 103 -7.20 -10.30 3.00
CA LYS A 103 -8.59 -10.69 2.75
C LYS A 103 -9.20 -9.86 1.62
N ALA A 104 -9.00 -8.54 1.63
CA ALA A 104 -9.50 -7.67 0.57
C ALA A 104 -8.89 -7.99 -0.81
N LEU A 105 -7.58 -8.23 -0.87
CA LEU A 105 -6.89 -8.65 -2.09
C LEU A 105 -7.42 -9.99 -2.62
N ASN A 106 -7.60 -10.97 -1.73
CA ASN A 106 -8.09 -12.29 -2.08
C ASN A 106 -9.54 -12.26 -2.57
N VAL A 107 -10.43 -11.53 -1.87
CA VAL A 107 -11.84 -11.36 -2.26
C VAL A 107 -11.96 -10.70 -3.64
N LYS A 108 -11.07 -9.75 -3.97
CA LYS A 108 -11.04 -9.12 -5.30
C LYS A 108 -10.38 -10.00 -6.37
N GLY A 109 -9.71 -11.10 -6.00
CA GLY A 109 -8.99 -11.95 -6.94
C GLY A 109 -7.73 -11.30 -7.49
N VAL A 110 -7.01 -10.51 -6.68
CA VAL A 110 -5.68 -9.99 -7.04
C VAL A 110 -4.65 -11.11 -6.96
N LYS A 111 -3.79 -11.23 -7.99
CA LYS A 111 -2.72 -12.23 -8.04
C LYS A 111 -1.50 -11.71 -7.26
N ILE A 112 -1.25 -12.26 -6.07
CA ILE A 112 -0.13 -11.84 -5.22
C ILE A 112 1.11 -12.68 -5.56
N ILE A 113 2.19 -12.01 -5.96
CA ILE A 113 3.48 -12.60 -6.31
C ILE A 113 4.54 -12.13 -5.31
N LEU A 114 5.02 -13.07 -4.49
CA LEU A 114 5.96 -12.83 -3.41
C LEU A 114 7.34 -13.37 -3.75
N ASN A 115 8.36 -12.94 -3.01
CA ASN A 115 9.77 -13.28 -3.26
C ASN A 115 10.24 -12.88 -4.67
N THR A 116 9.68 -11.80 -5.20
CA THR A 116 9.99 -11.31 -6.55
C THR A 116 10.36 -9.83 -6.47
N GLU A 117 11.65 -9.56 -6.37
CA GLU A 117 12.18 -8.20 -6.49
C GLU A 117 12.15 -7.78 -7.96
N ILE A 118 11.56 -6.62 -8.25
CA ILE A 118 11.57 -6.05 -9.61
C ILE A 118 12.87 -5.28 -9.79
N GLU A 119 13.68 -5.73 -10.74
CA GLU A 119 15.01 -5.17 -11.03
C GLU A 119 14.94 -3.97 -11.97
N ASP A 120 13.99 -3.99 -12.91
CA ASP A 120 13.78 -2.94 -13.91
C ASP A 120 12.37 -3.05 -14.51
N VAL A 121 11.90 -1.99 -15.18
CA VAL A 121 10.64 -1.98 -15.93
C VAL A 121 10.89 -1.37 -17.30
N LYS A 122 10.69 -2.17 -18.36
CA LYS A 122 10.99 -1.78 -19.74
C LYS A 122 9.72 -1.57 -20.55
N LEU A 123 9.71 -0.54 -21.39
CA LEU A 123 8.65 -0.35 -22.37
C LEU A 123 8.95 -1.16 -23.63
N ILE A 124 8.08 -2.11 -23.96
CA ILE A 124 8.14 -2.97 -25.14
C ILE A 124 6.91 -2.64 -26.00
N GLY A 125 7.12 -1.83 -27.05
CA GLY A 125 6.01 -1.25 -27.81
C GLY A 125 5.20 -0.27 -26.95
N ASP A 126 3.94 -0.59 -26.70
CA ASP A 126 3.00 0.17 -25.87
C ASP A 126 2.75 -0.47 -24.49
N LYS A 127 3.46 -1.56 -24.15
CA LYS A 127 3.30 -2.30 -22.89
C LYS A 127 4.57 -2.35 -22.06
N PHE A 128 4.43 -2.68 -20.79
CA PHE A 128 5.53 -2.79 -19.84
C PHE A 128 5.93 -4.25 -19.60
N GLN A 129 7.21 -4.53 -19.68
CA GLN A 129 7.82 -5.78 -19.21
C GLN A 129 8.49 -5.55 -17.86
N LEU A 130 8.21 -6.42 -16.89
CA LEU A 130 8.91 -6.42 -15.60
C LEU A 130 10.16 -7.30 -15.70
N VAL A 131 11.33 -6.74 -15.37
CA VAL A 131 12.57 -7.50 -15.27
C VAL A 131 12.69 -8.03 -13.85
N CYS A 132 12.65 -9.36 -13.70
CA CYS A 132 12.78 -10.05 -12.43
C CYS A 132 13.18 -11.52 -12.65
N ASN A 133 13.10 -12.35 -11.60
CA ASN A 133 13.54 -13.75 -11.61
C ASN A 133 12.78 -14.68 -12.57
N LYS A 134 11.64 -14.24 -13.11
CA LYS A 134 10.81 -15.00 -14.06
C LYS A 134 10.10 -14.03 -15.01
N ASP A 135 9.76 -14.52 -16.20
CA ASP A 135 8.86 -13.81 -17.10
C ASP A 135 7.38 -13.94 -16.66
N TYR A 136 6.73 -12.79 -16.46
CA TYR A 136 5.31 -12.68 -16.13
C TYR A 136 4.48 -12.09 -17.28
N GLY A 137 5.09 -11.91 -18.46
CA GLY A 137 4.47 -11.32 -19.64
C GLY A 137 4.51 -9.79 -19.63
N LEU A 138 3.63 -9.20 -20.43
CA LEU A 138 3.52 -7.75 -20.63
C LEU A 138 2.29 -7.19 -19.91
N PHE A 139 2.43 -5.98 -19.37
CA PHE A 139 1.40 -5.27 -18.63
C PHE A 139 1.04 -3.96 -19.32
N ASP A 140 -0.25 -3.63 -19.38
CA ASP A 140 -0.70 -2.36 -19.99
C ASP A 140 -0.42 -1.17 -19.06
N LYS A 141 -0.33 -1.39 -17.75
CA LYS A 141 -0.12 -0.36 -16.73
C LYS A 141 0.75 -0.88 -15.59
N VAL A 142 1.61 -0.02 -15.05
CA VAL A 142 2.44 -0.31 -13.87
C VAL A 142 2.26 0.81 -12.83
N VAL A 143 2.04 0.41 -11.57
CA VAL A 143 1.97 1.33 -10.43
C VAL A 143 3.13 1.06 -9.50
N PHE A 144 4.01 2.05 -9.32
CA PHE A 144 5.12 1.96 -8.36
C PHE A 144 4.63 2.31 -6.95
N ALA A 145 4.69 1.33 -6.05
CA ALA A 145 4.34 1.48 -4.63
C ALA A 145 5.43 0.91 -3.70
N THR A 146 6.70 1.07 -4.08
CA THR A 146 7.89 0.42 -3.47
C THR A 146 8.40 1.10 -2.19
N GLY A 147 7.72 2.16 -1.73
CA GLY A 147 8.08 2.93 -0.55
C GLY A 147 9.35 3.77 -0.75
N GLY A 148 9.91 4.24 0.38
CA GLY A 148 11.14 5.04 0.40
C GLY A 148 12.42 4.23 0.64
N LYS A 149 13.38 4.81 1.38
CA LYS A 149 14.67 4.19 1.74
C LYS A 149 14.87 3.89 3.24
N SER A 150 13.90 4.25 4.09
CA SER A 150 13.99 4.00 5.54
C SER A 150 13.65 2.54 5.87
N TYR A 151 14.26 1.97 6.92
CA TYR A 151 14.05 0.58 7.34
C TYR A 151 14.22 -0.42 6.17
N PRO A 152 15.41 -0.52 5.54
CA PRO A 152 15.62 -1.35 4.34
C PRO A 152 15.35 -2.84 4.57
N PHE A 153 15.47 -3.32 5.81
CA PHE A 153 15.11 -4.70 6.20
C PHE A 153 13.63 -5.04 6.01
N THR A 154 12.74 -4.05 5.87
CA THR A 154 11.32 -4.27 5.55
C THR A 154 11.03 -4.30 4.05
N GLY A 155 12.06 -4.23 3.19
CA GLY A 155 11.93 -4.24 1.73
C GLY A 155 11.97 -2.86 1.05
N SER A 156 11.79 -1.76 1.78
CA SER A 156 11.89 -0.40 1.23
C SER A 156 13.36 0.02 1.07
N ARG A 157 14.00 -0.50 0.00
CA ARG A 157 15.43 -0.34 -0.32
C ARG A 157 15.70 0.79 -1.31
N GLY A 158 14.65 1.42 -1.83
CA GLY A 158 14.77 2.53 -2.80
C GLY A 158 14.89 2.12 -4.26
N LYS A 159 14.75 0.83 -4.58
CA LYS A 159 14.86 0.28 -5.93
C LYS A 159 13.92 0.97 -6.93
N GLY A 160 12.68 1.28 -6.52
CA GLY A 160 11.76 2.01 -7.39
C GLY A 160 12.22 3.42 -7.76
N HIS A 161 12.98 4.11 -6.89
CA HIS A 161 13.56 5.41 -7.24
C HIS A 161 14.71 5.27 -8.24
N GLU A 162 15.42 4.16 -8.24
CA GLU A 162 16.48 3.89 -9.20
C GLU A 162 15.89 3.60 -10.58
N ILE A 163 14.82 2.80 -10.63
CA ILE A 163 14.09 2.50 -11.87
C ILE A 163 13.50 3.79 -12.47
N LEU A 164 12.82 4.61 -11.67
CA LEU A 164 12.12 5.82 -12.13
C LEU A 164 13.03 7.00 -12.51
N LYS A 165 14.33 6.91 -12.26
CA LYS A 165 15.30 7.98 -12.62
C LYS A 165 15.84 7.82 -14.03
N ASN A 166 15.73 6.64 -14.60
CA ASN A 166 16.17 6.30 -15.95
C ASN A 166 14.98 6.42 -16.92
#